data_AF-A0A150KS68-F1
#
_entry.id   AF-A0A150KS68-F1
#
_cell.length_a   1.000
_cell.length_b   1.000
_cell.length_c   1.000
_cell.angle_alpha   90.00
_cell.angle_beta   90.00
_cell.angle_gamma   90.00
#
_symmetry.space_group_name_H-M   'P 1'
#
loop_
_entity.id
_entity.type
_entity.pdbx_description
1 polymer ?
#
loop_
_entity_poly.entity_id
_entity_poly.type
_entity_poly.pdbx_seq_one_letter_code
_entity_poly.pdbx_strand_id
1 'polypeptide(L)'
;MDILKRLEHYREEEEKLQWEGTFGEYLELLKEKPWVAQSAHSRVYNMIKDAGVEEENGRKKYRFFSNQLFGLEEALEKLVEEYFHPSAKRLDVRKRVLLLMGPVSGGKSTLVTMLKRGLEAYTRTENGAVYAIKGCPMHEDPLHLIPNHLREEFYEEYGIRIEGNLSPLNMLRLEEEYGGRIEDVMIQRILFSEDRRVGIGTFSPSDPKSQDIADLTGSIDFSTIAEYGSESDPRAYRFDGELNKANRGLMEFQEMLKCDEKFLWHLLSLTQEGNFKAGRFALISADELIVAHTNETEYRSFISNKKNEALHSRIIVMPVPYNLKVTQEEKIYEKMINESDVANVHIAPHTLKIAAMFSILTRLKEPKRGDIDLIKKMRLYDGESVEGFNSADIDELKKEYQEEGMSGIDPRYVINRISSTIIRKEVSSINALDVLRSLKEGLDQHPSITTELKEKYLNFISLARKEYDEIAKKEVQKAFVYSYEESAKTLMDNYLDNVEAYCNKAKLYDPLTGEEINPDEKLMRSIEEQIGISENAKKAFREEILIRISAYARKGKRFDYNSHDRLREAIQKKLFADLKDVVKITTSSKTPDEQQLKKINEVVARLVDEHGYNSTSANELLRYVGSLLNR
;
A
#
# COMPACT_ATOMS: atom_id res chain seq x y z
N MET A 1 24.06 -4.98 -20.57
CA MET A 1 24.25 -6.43 -20.77
C MET A 1 23.22 -6.90 -21.79
N ASP A 2 23.64 -7.78 -22.70
CA ASP A 2 22.79 -8.39 -23.72
C ASP A 2 21.70 -9.27 -23.08
N ILE A 3 20.47 -9.20 -23.57
CA ILE A 3 19.32 -9.96 -23.07
C ILE A 3 19.55 -11.47 -23.19
N LEU A 4 20.26 -11.91 -24.23
CA LEU A 4 20.55 -13.33 -24.47
C LEU A 4 21.39 -13.93 -23.34
N LYS A 5 22.38 -13.21 -22.82
CA LYS A 5 23.19 -13.65 -21.67
C LYS A 5 22.37 -13.78 -20.39
N ARG A 6 21.35 -12.93 -20.19
CA ARG A 6 20.44 -13.05 -19.04
C ARG A 6 19.56 -14.31 -19.15
N LEU A 7 19.15 -14.69 -20.36
CA LEU A 7 18.38 -15.91 -20.60
C LEU A 7 19.22 -17.17 -20.38
N GLU A 8 20.50 -17.17 -20.78
CA GLU A 8 21.42 -18.27 -20.52
C GLU A 8 21.63 -18.46 -19.00
N HIS A 9 21.93 -17.38 -18.28
CA HIS A 9 22.05 -17.41 -16.82
C HIS A 9 20.76 -17.89 -16.13
N TYR A 10 19.59 -17.47 -16.63
CA TYR A 10 18.30 -17.95 -16.12
C TYR A 10 18.13 -19.47 -16.28
N ARG A 11 18.60 -20.07 -17.39
CA ARG A 11 18.55 -21.53 -17.58
C ARG A 11 19.47 -22.27 -16.61
N GLU A 12 20.69 -21.77 -16.40
CA GLU A 12 21.62 -22.36 -15.44
C GLU A 12 21.08 -22.31 -14.00
N GLU A 13 20.41 -21.20 -13.63
CA GLU A 13 19.74 -21.07 -12.34
C GLU A 13 18.57 -22.06 -12.20
N GLU A 14 17.78 -22.29 -13.26
CA GLU A 14 16.71 -23.30 -13.26
C GLU A 14 17.25 -24.73 -13.06
N GLU A 15 18.35 -25.09 -13.71
CA GLU A 15 18.96 -26.42 -13.56
C GLU A 15 19.44 -26.67 -12.13
N LYS A 16 20.02 -25.65 -11.47
CA LYS A 16 20.46 -25.75 -10.07
C LYS A 16 19.34 -25.95 -9.07
N LEU A 17 18.12 -25.55 -9.41
CA LEU A 17 16.94 -25.72 -8.55
C LEU A 17 16.34 -27.12 -8.66
N GLN A 18 16.78 -27.95 -9.61
CA GLN A 18 16.29 -29.32 -9.73
C GLN A 18 16.91 -30.21 -8.66
N TRP A 19 16.05 -31.01 -8.04
CA TRP A 19 16.46 -32.07 -7.14
C TRP A 19 15.52 -33.25 -7.35
N GLU A 20 16.08 -34.45 -7.45
CA GLU A 20 15.36 -35.70 -7.44
C GLU A 20 16.11 -36.70 -6.57
N GLY A 21 15.38 -37.48 -5.80
CA GLY A 21 15.94 -38.47 -4.90
C GLY A 21 14.86 -39.40 -4.39
N THR A 22 15.26 -40.42 -3.65
CA THR A 22 14.36 -41.34 -2.95
C THR A 22 13.76 -40.69 -1.71
N PHE A 23 12.68 -41.27 -1.19
CA PHE A 23 12.10 -40.81 0.08
C PHE A 23 13.11 -40.93 1.23
N GLY A 24 13.97 -41.97 1.22
CA GLY A 24 15.08 -42.09 2.17
C GLY A 24 16.04 -40.88 2.13
N GLU A 25 16.44 -40.43 0.95
CA GLU A 25 17.28 -39.23 0.78
C GLU A 25 16.55 -37.94 1.20
N TYR A 26 15.24 -37.88 0.95
CA TYR A 26 14.41 -36.76 1.44
C TYR A 26 14.36 -36.71 2.97
N LEU A 27 14.30 -37.84 3.67
CA LEU A 27 14.35 -37.88 5.13
C LEU A 27 15.67 -37.34 5.69
N GLU A 28 16.81 -37.68 5.07
CA GLU A 28 18.11 -37.10 5.45
C GLU A 28 18.13 -35.58 5.21
N LEU A 29 17.54 -35.12 4.11
CA LEU A 29 17.38 -33.68 3.84
C LEU A 29 16.53 -32.99 4.92
N LEU A 30 15.51 -33.65 5.47
CA LEU A 30 14.69 -33.10 6.56
C LEU A 30 15.44 -33.01 7.90
N LYS A 31 16.43 -33.86 8.15
CA LYS A 31 17.28 -33.74 9.35
C LYS A 31 18.10 -32.46 9.30
N GLU A 32 18.61 -32.10 8.12
CA GLU A 32 19.39 -30.88 7.92
C GLU A 32 18.51 -29.63 7.80
N LYS A 33 17.38 -29.75 7.08
CA LYS A 33 16.52 -28.63 6.69
C LYS A 33 15.05 -28.90 7.04
N PRO A 34 14.66 -29.03 8.32
CA PRO A 34 13.30 -29.40 8.70
C PRO A 34 12.22 -28.38 8.27
N TRP A 35 12.60 -27.13 7.99
CA TRP A 35 11.67 -26.08 7.56
C TRP A 35 11.07 -26.30 6.16
N VAL A 36 11.65 -27.16 5.31
CA VAL A 36 11.07 -27.45 3.98
C VAL A 36 9.76 -28.24 4.06
N ALA A 37 9.53 -28.93 5.18
CA ALA A 37 8.28 -29.63 5.50
C ALA A 37 7.19 -28.73 6.12
N GLN A 38 7.29 -27.41 5.94
CA GLN A 38 6.31 -26.46 6.44
C GLN A 38 4.97 -26.53 5.69
N SER A 39 3.88 -26.20 6.39
CA SER A 39 2.55 -26.08 5.78
C SER A 39 2.42 -24.90 4.84
N ALA A 40 1.40 -24.88 3.99
CA ALA A 40 1.04 -23.75 3.13
C ALA A 40 0.98 -22.41 3.89
N HIS A 41 0.30 -22.40 5.03
CA HIS A 41 0.16 -21.20 5.88
C HIS A 41 1.50 -20.73 6.45
N SER A 42 2.33 -21.67 6.91
CA SER A 42 3.68 -21.35 7.42
C SER A 42 4.57 -20.79 6.33
N ARG A 43 4.50 -21.35 5.11
CA ARG A 43 5.26 -20.88 3.95
C ARG A 43 4.91 -19.44 3.59
N VAL A 44 3.62 -19.09 3.56
CA VAL A 44 3.17 -17.72 3.29
C VAL A 44 3.66 -16.75 4.37
N TYR A 45 3.56 -17.13 5.65
CA TYR A 45 4.06 -16.30 6.74
C TYR A 45 5.58 -16.09 6.67
N ASN A 46 6.35 -17.16 6.48
CA ASN A 46 7.81 -17.10 6.41
C ASN A 46 8.28 -16.34 5.17
N MET A 47 7.60 -16.47 4.03
CA MET A 47 7.83 -15.63 2.85
C MET A 47 7.71 -14.13 3.17
N ILE A 48 6.63 -13.73 3.86
CA ILE A 48 6.40 -12.33 4.23
C ILE A 48 7.47 -11.86 5.23
N LYS A 49 7.82 -12.70 6.21
CA LYS A 49 8.81 -12.41 7.24
C LYS A 49 10.22 -12.29 6.67
N ASP A 50 10.62 -13.21 5.79
CA ASP A 50 11.95 -13.28 5.17
C ASP A 50 12.22 -12.09 4.23
N ALA A 51 11.17 -11.49 3.67
CA ALA A 51 11.28 -10.23 2.92
C ALA A 51 11.70 -9.03 3.81
N GLY A 52 11.57 -9.15 5.13
CA GLY A 52 12.01 -8.18 6.12
C GLY A 52 10.88 -7.47 6.86
N VAL A 53 11.09 -7.27 8.17
CA VAL A 53 10.16 -6.60 9.08
C VAL A 53 10.90 -5.42 9.73
N GLU A 54 10.29 -4.25 9.68
CA GLU A 54 10.76 -3.05 10.36
C GLU A 54 9.80 -2.75 11.51
N GLU A 55 10.32 -2.35 12.67
CA GLU A 55 9.51 -1.97 13.82
C GLU A 55 9.72 -0.49 14.11
N GLU A 56 8.63 0.29 14.07
CA GLU A 56 8.64 1.73 14.31
C GLU A 56 7.50 2.08 15.26
N ASN A 57 7.82 2.69 16.41
CA ASN A 57 6.84 3.08 17.43
C ASN A 57 5.90 1.95 17.88
N GLY A 58 6.42 0.71 17.97
CA GLY A 58 5.65 -0.47 18.37
C GLY A 58 4.71 -1.03 17.28
N ARG A 59 4.81 -0.52 16.04
CA ARG A 59 4.10 -1.05 14.87
C ARG A 59 5.08 -1.73 13.93
N LYS A 60 4.69 -2.87 13.39
CA LYS A 60 5.49 -3.65 12.44
C LYS A 60 5.09 -3.33 11.01
N LYS A 61 6.09 -2.95 10.21
CA LYS A 61 5.98 -2.73 8.78
C LYS A 61 6.66 -3.87 8.02
N TYR A 62 5.87 -4.55 7.20
CA TYR A 62 6.33 -5.67 6.39
C TYR A 62 6.81 -5.19 5.02
N ARG A 63 8.11 -5.33 4.74
CA ARG A 63 8.73 -4.85 3.48
C ARG A 63 8.12 -5.52 2.25
N PHE A 64 7.65 -6.76 2.39
CA PHE A 64 6.94 -7.51 1.35
C PHE A 64 5.87 -6.68 0.63
N PHE A 65 5.13 -5.83 1.35
CA PHE A 65 4.02 -5.04 0.78
C PHE A 65 4.41 -3.65 0.25
N SER A 66 5.61 -3.15 0.60
CA SER A 66 5.93 -1.71 0.57
C SER A 66 6.00 -1.08 -0.83
N ASN A 67 6.20 -1.87 -1.88
CA ASN A 67 6.36 -1.37 -3.25
C ASN A 67 5.07 -1.31 -4.06
N GLN A 68 3.97 -1.84 -3.53
CA GLN A 68 2.77 -2.11 -4.31
C GLN A 68 1.48 -1.66 -3.61
N LEU A 69 1.46 -1.68 -2.28
CA LEU A 69 0.35 -1.22 -1.44
C LEU A 69 0.83 -0.05 -0.58
N PHE A 70 0.14 1.08 -0.66
CA PHE A 70 0.52 2.32 0.02
C PHE A 70 -0.57 2.75 0.99
N GLY A 71 -0.20 3.09 2.23
CA GLY A 71 -1.14 3.62 3.22
C GLY A 71 -2.09 2.60 3.84
N LEU A 72 -1.78 1.30 3.69
CA LEU A 72 -2.51 0.18 4.27
C LEU A 72 -1.73 -0.52 5.40
N GLU A 73 -0.73 0.15 5.99
CA GLU A 73 0.22 -0.50 6.92
C GLU A 73 -0.49 -1.15 8.11
N GLU A 74 -1.49 -0.49 8.69
CA GLU A 74 -2.26 -1.02 9.83
C GLU A 74 -3.09 -2.26 9.46
N ALA A 75 -3.75 -2.24 8.28
CA ALA A 75 -4.53 -3.37 7.80
C ALA A 75 -3.63 -4.58 7.47
N LEU A 76 -2.46 -4.32 6.91
CA LEU A 76 -1.45 -5.35 6.58
C LEU A 76 -0.80 -5.93 7.84
N GLU A 77 -0.45 -5.10 8.81
CA GLU A 77 0.05 -5.56 10.10
C GLU A 77 -0.97 -6.47 10.79
N LYS A 78 -2.24 -6.04 10.85
CA LYS A 78 -3.34 -6.83 11.38
C LYS A 78 -3.49 -8.17 10.65
N LEU A 79 -3.45 -8.16 9.31
CA LEU A 79 -3.52 -9.37 8.51
C LEU A 79 -2.39 -10.35 8.85
N VAL A 80 -1.15 -9.87 8.99
CA VAL A 80 -0.03 -10.75 9.29
C VAL A 80 -0.07 -11.26 10.73
N GLU A 81 -0.31 -10.38 11.71
CA GLU A 81 -0.24 -10.75 13.13
C GLU A 81 -1.48 -11.48 13.64
N GLU A 82 -2.67 -11.18 13.13
CA GLU A 82 -3.91 -11.82 13.58
C GLU A 82 -4.29 -13.06 12.75
N TYR A 83 -3.83 -13.16 11.49
CA TYR A 83 -4.15 -14.29 10.63
C TYR A 83 -2.93 -15.15 10.28
N PHE A 84 -1.94 -14.61 9.56
CA PHE A 84 -0.84 -15.45 9.03
C PHE A 84 0.04 -16.05 10.12
N HIS A 85 0.42 -15.27 11.13
CA HIS A 85 1.30 -15.73 12.20
C HIS A 85 0.64 -16.81 13.10
N PRO A 86 -0.61 -16.65 13.59
CA PRO A 86 -1.35 -17.73 14.25
C PRO A 86 -1.54 -18.97 13.37
N SER A 87 -1.83 -18.77 12.07
CA SER A 87 -2.04 -19.87 11.14
C SER A 87 -0.77 -20.68 10.86
N ALA A 88 0.38 -20.00 10.77
CA ALA A 88 1.70 -20.64 10.67
C ALA A 88 2.02 -21.53 11.89
N LYS A 89 1.51 -21.15 13.07
CA LYS A 89 1.62 -21.93 14.32
C LYS A 89 0.53 -23.00 14.49
N ARG A 90 -0.22 -23.30 13.44
CA ARG A 90 -1.27 -24.33 13.42
C ARG A 90 -2.44 -24.09 14.39
N LEU A 91 -2.68 -22.83 14.79
CA LEU A 91 -3.84 -22.46 15.60
C LEU A 91 -5.14 -22.51 14.80
N ASP A 92 -6.29 -22.58 15.48
CA ASP A 92 -7.62 -22.77 14.87
C ASP A 92 -8.00 -21.73 13.81
N VAL A 93 -7.35 -20.55 13.82
CA VAL A 93 -7.49 -19.49 12.80
C VAL A 93 -7.31 -20.04 11.38
N ARG A 94 -6.38 -21.00 11.17
CA ARG A 94 -6.12 -21.59 9.84
C ARG A 94 -7.27 -22.44 9.30
N LYS A 95 -8.19 -22.89 10.16
CA LYS A 95 -9.33 -23.73 9.76
C LYS A 95 -10.46 -22.92 9.14
N ARG A 96 -10.21 -21.65 8.83
CA ARG A 96 -11.18 -20.68 8.33
C ARG A 96 -10.66 -20.03 7.05
N VAL A 97 -11.58 -19.75 6.13
CA VAL A 97 -11.28 -19.03 4.89
C VAL A 97 -10.95 -17.57 5.23
N LEU A 98 -9.86 -17.04 4.67
CA LEU A 98 -9.53 -15.62 4.76
C LEU A 98 -10.36 -14.85 3.74
N LEU A 99 -11.28 -13.99 4.17
CA LEU A 99 -12.08 -13.14 3.30
C LEU A 99 -11.63 -11.68 3.41
N LEU A 100 -10.97 -11.17 2.37
CA LEU A 100 -10.64 -9.76 2.22
C LEU A 100 -11.89 -8.99 1.79
N MET A 101 -12.35 -8.07 2.63
CA MET A 101 -13.60 -7.32 2.41
C MET A 101 -13.29 -5.84 2.36
N GLY A 102 -13.78 -5.13 1.35
CA GLY A 102 -13.48 -3.71 1.20
C GLY A 102 -14.06 -3.12 -0.08
N PRO A 103 -13.92 -1.81 -0.29
CA PRO A 103 -14.43 -1.17 -1.49
C PRO A 103 -13.67 -1.63 -2.76
N VAL A 104 -14.28 -1.40 -3.92
CA VAL A 104 -13.66 -1.68 -5.23
C VAL A 104 -12.36 -0.90 -5.37
N SER A 105 -11.37 -1.42 -6.10
CA SER A 105 -10.06 -0.76 -6.24
C SER A 105 -9.29 -0.49 -4.92
N GLY A 106 -9.68 -1.10 -3.79
CA GLY A 106 -9.02 -0.96 -2.49
C GLY A 106 -7.73 -1.78 -2.31
N GLY A 107 -7.15 -2.34 -3.37
CA GLY A 107 -5.90 -3.11 -3.30
C GLY A 107 -6.03 -4.60 -2.88
N LYS A 108 -7.24 -5.13 -2.70
CA LYS A 108 -7.47 -6.55 -2.34
C LYS A 108 -6.87 -7.54 -3.34
N SER A 109 -7.21 -7.42 -4.62
CA SER A 109 -6.68 -8.30 -5.68
C SER A 109 -5.17 -8.11 -5.86
N THR A 110 -4.67 -6.88 -5.67
CA THR A 110 -3.23 -6.59 -5.66
C THR A 110 -2.54 -7.35 -4.53
N LEU A 111 -3.10 -7.36 -3.32
CA LEU A 111 -2.59 -8.13 -2.19
C LEU A 111 -2.48 -9.62 -2.52
N VAL A 112 -3.54 -10.22 -3.07
CA VAL A 112 -3.52 -11.64 -3.45
C VAL A 112 -2.51 -11.92 -4.55
N THR A 113 -2.42 -11.05 -5.57
CA THR A 113 -1.42 -11.14 -6.64
C THR A 113 0.01 -11.08 -6.08
N MET A 114 0.24 -10.23 -5.08
CA MET A 114 1.54 -10.18 -4.40
C MET A 114 1.86 -11.48 -3.66
N LEU A 115 0.90 -12.07 -2.95
CA LEU A 115 1.10 -13.36 -2.27
C LEU A 115 1.45 -14.47 -3.26
N LYS A 116 0.75 -14.54 -4.40
CA LYS A 116 1.02 -15.50 -5.48
C LYS A 116 2.42 -15.35 -6.05
N ARG A 117 2.77 -14.16 -6.55
CA ARG A 117 4.11 -13.86 -7.09
C ARG A 117 5.21 -14.04 -6.04
N GLY A 118 4.91 -13.69 -4.80
CA GLY A 118 5.77 -13.91 -3.66
C GLY A 118 6.07 -15.40 -3.47
N LEU A 119 5.06 -16.27 -3.54
CA LEU A 119 5.23 -17.71 -3.39
C LEU A 119 6.03 -18.31 -4.56
N GLU A 120 5.77 -17.89 -5.79
CA GLU A 120 6.56 -18.29 -6.96
C GLU A 120 8.05 -17.94 -6.75
N ALA A 121 8.35 -16.73 -6.29
CA ALA A 121 9.72 -16.32 -5.99
C ALA A 121 10.30 -17.07 -4.78
N TYR A 122 9.51 -17.27 -3.72
CA TYR A 122 9.97 -17.87 -2.47
C TYR A 122 10.33 -19.34 -2.63
N THR A 123 9.57 -20.11 -3.41
CA THR A 123 9.85 -21.54 -3.67
C THR A 123 11.18 -21.78 -4.40
N ARG A 124 11.72 -20.75 -5.06
CA ARG A 124 13.03 -20.77 -5.70
C ARG A 124 14.18 -20.53 -4.72
N THR A 125 13.89 -20.09 -3.50
CA THR A 125 14.89 -19.94 -2.43
C THR A 125 15.10 -21.26 -1.69
N GLU A 126 16.20 -21.38 -0.95
CA GLU A 126 16.46 -22.55 -0.09
C GLU A 126 15.49 -22.66 1.09
N ASN A 127 15.05 -21.52 1.65
CA ASN A 127 14.08 -21.49 2.76
C ASN A 127 12.67 -21.86 2.31
N GLY A 128 12.31 -21.50 1.07
CA GLY A 128 10.99 -21.77 0.51
C GLY A 128 10.89 -23.07 -0.29
N ALA A 129 11.96 -23.85 -0.40
CA ALA A 129 11.98 -25.09 -1.19
C ALA A 129 10.83 -26.03 -0.84
N VAL A 130 10.21 -26.61 -1.87
CA VAL A 130 9.07 -27.54 -1.73
C VAL A 130 9.39 -28.82 -2.49
N TYR A 131 9.07 -29.95 -1.86
CA TYR A 131 9.28 -31.28 -2.41
C TYR A 131 7.95 -32.01 -2.52
N ALA A 132 7.81 -32.85 -3.54
CA ALA A 132 6.60 -33.62 -3.82
C ALA A 132 6.93 -35.01 -4.37
N ILE A 133 5.99 -35.94 -4.21
CA ILE A 133 6.07 -37.27 -4.83
C ILE A 133 6.14 -37.10 -6.37
N LYS A 134 7.18 -37.67 -6.98
CA LYS A 134 7.44 -37.55 -8.41
C LYS A 134 6.30 -38.17 -9.23
N GLY A 135 5.84 -37.43 -10.23
CA GLY A 135 4.71 -37.81 -11.09
C GLY A 135 3.32 -37.65 -10.46
N CYS A 136 3.21 -37.15 -9.21
CA CYS A 136 1.92 -36.87 -8.61
C CYS A 136 1.26 -35.61 -9.24
N PRO A 137 0.03 -35.70 -9.78
CA PRO A 137 -0.65 -34.56 -10.40
C PRO A 137 -1.11 -33.48 -9.40
N MET A 138 -1.10 -33.81 -8.11
CA MET A 138 -1.44 -32.92 -6.98
C MET A 138 -0.21 -32.40 -6.24
N HIS A 139 1.01 -32.76 -6.68
CA HIS A 139 2.24 -32.38 -5.99
C HIS A 139 2.22 -32.74 -4.49
N GLU A 140 1.79 -33.96 -4.20
CA GLU A 140 1.52 -34.44 -2.85
C GLU A 140 2.76 -34.41 -1.94
N ASP A 141 2.54 -34.10 -0.67
CA ASP A 141 3.59 -34.05 0.36
C ASP A 141 4.20 -35.45 0.54
N PRO A 142 5.53 -35.64 0.36
CA PRO A 142 6.17 -36.93 0.57
C PRO A 142 5.91 -37.51 1.96
N LEU A 143 5.69 -36.66 2.97
CA LEU A 143 5.42 -37.10 4.34
C LEU A 143 4.12 -37.88 4.48
N HIS A 144 3.21 -37.79 3.52
CA HIS A 144 1.98 -38.60 3.51
C HIS A 144 2.24 -40.10 3.33
N LEU A 145 3.43 -40.48 2.85
CA LEU A 145 3.88 -41.88 2.79
C LEU A 145 4.05 -42.50 4.20
N ILE A 146 4.30 -41.71 5.24
CA ILE A 146 4.51 -42.20 6.60
C ILE A 146 3.18 -42.71 7.19
N PRO A 147 3.11 -44.00 7.58
CA PRO A 147 1.91 -44.58 8.18
C PRO A 147 1.48 -43.86 9.46
N ASN A 148 0.17 -43.75 9.67
CA ASN A 148 -0.41 -42.99 10.80
C ASN A 148 0.14 -43.37 12.18
N HIS A 149 0.44 -44.65 12.41
CA HIS A 149 0.95 -45.14 13.69
C HIS A 149 2.42 -44.75 13.98
N LEU A 150 3.19 -44.35 12.97
CA LEU A 150 4.59 -43.90 13.12
C LEU A 150 4.72 -42.37 13.21
N ARG A 151 3.63 -41.62 13.04
CA ARG A 151 3.70 -40.15 12.95
C ARG A 151 4.01 -39.47 14.30
N GLU A 152 3.67 -40.12 15.40
CA GLU A 152 4.03 -39.63 16.74
C GLU A 152 5.54 -39.74 16.97
N GLU A 153 6.12 -40.91 16.71
CA GLU A 153 7.57 -41.14 16.74
C GLU A 153 8.31 -40.21 15.77
N PHE A 154 7.79 -40.02 14.55
CA PHE A 154 8.36 -39.09 13.58
C PHE A 154 8.36 -37.64 14.09
N TYR A 155 7.31 -37.21 14.79
CA TYR A 155 7.26 -35.88 15.38
C TYR A 155 8.27 -35.71 16.51
N GLU A 156 8.49 -36.74 17.34
CA GLU A 156 9.50 -36.72 18.39
C GLU A 156 10.93 -36.63 17.83
N GLU A 157 11.21 -37.33 16.73
CA GLU A 157 12.54 -37.34 16.09
C GLU A 157 12.81 -36.08 15.25
N TYR A 158 11.87 -35.66 14.40
CA TYR A 158 12.09 -34.59 13.42
C TYR A 158 11.48 -33.24 13.83
N GLY A 159 10.57 -33.21 14.81
CA GLY A 159 9.81 -32.01 15.19
C GLY A 159 8.76 -31.59 14.15
N ILE A 160 8.47 -32.44 13.17
CA ILE A 160 7.59 -32.14 12.03
C ILE A 160 6.22 -32.83 12.23
N ARG A 161 5.14 -32.04 12.16
CA ARG A 161 3.77 -32.57 12.24
C ARG A 161 3.22 -32.88 10.86
N ILE A 162 2.81 -34.13 10.65
CA ILE A 162 2.21 -34.61 9.41
C ILE A 162 0.68 -34.55 9.53
N GLU A 163 0.02 -33.91 8.57
CA GLU A 163 -1.44 -33.80 8.46
C GLU A 163 -1.87 -34.24 7.06
N GLY A 164 -3.01 -34.92 6.95
CA GLY A 164 -3.50 -35.50 5.69
C GLY A 164 -3.08 -36.96 5.47
N ASN A 165 -3.54 -37.55 4.38
CA ASN A 165 -3.29 -38.96 4.03
C ASN A 165 -2.87 -39.07 2.57
N LEU A 166 -2.14 -40.15 2.25
CA LEU A 166 -1.71 -40.45 0.89
C LEU A 166 -2.91 -40.58 -0.05
N SER A 167 -2.83 -39.92 -1.20
CA SER A 167 -3.88 -39.89 -2.20
C SER A 167 -4.12 -41.29 -2.78
N PRO A 168 -5.36 -41.61 -3.20
CA PRO A 168 -5.66 -42.94 -3.74
C PRO A 168 -4.75 -43.35 -4.92
N LEU A 169 -4.35 -42.38 -5.75
CA LEU A 169 -3.45 -42.62 -6.87
C LEU A 169 -2.05 -43.01 -6.38
N ASN A 170 -1.46 -42.26 -5.45
CA ASN A 170 -0.12 -42.59 -4.96
C ASN A 170 -0.11 -43.82 -4.04
N MET A 171 -1.22 -44.14 -3.39
CA MET A 171 -1.38 -45.41 -2.67
C MET A 171 -1.31 -46.59 -3.64
N LEU A 172 -2.04 -46.52 -4.75
CA LEU A 172 -1.96 -47.54 -5.81
C LEU A 172 -0.54 -47.65 -6.38
N ARG A 173 0.11 -46.52 -6.66
CA ARG A 173 1.49 -46.51 -7.17
C ARG A 173 2.48 -47.10 -6.18
N LEU A 174 2.35 -46.82 -4.89
CA LEU A 174 3.19 -47.41 -3.84
C LEU A 174 3.07 -48.94 -3.83
N GLU A 175 1.85 -49.47 -3.98
CA GLU A 175 1.60 -50.91 -4.03
C GLU A 175 2.10 -51.56 -5.33
N GLU A 176 1.76 -51.00 -6.49
CA GLU A 176 2.03 -51.59 -7.81
C GLU A 176 3.47 -51.34 -8.30
N GLU A 177 3.99 -50.12 -8.15
CA GLU A 177 5.32 -49.72 -8.70
C GLU A 177 6.46 -49.99 -7.71
N TYR A 178 6.23 -49.79 -6.41
CA TYR A 178 7.28 -49.84 -5.38
C TYR A 178 7.16 -51.05 -4.43
N GLY A 179 6.15 -51.90 -4.61
CA GLY A 179 5.96 -53.10 -3.79
C GLY A 179 5.77 -52.80 -2.30
N GLY A 180 5.22 -51.62 -1.97
CA GLY A 180 5.02 -51.15 -0.59
C GLY A 180 6.26 -50.56 0.08
N ARG A 181 7.41 -50.47 -0.60
CA ARG A 181 8.63 -49.88 -0.04
C ARG A 181 8.60 -48.36 -0.14
N ILE A 182 8.25 -47.71 0.97
CA ILE A 182 8.09 -46.26 1.07
C ILE A 182 9.43 -45.55 0.82
N GLU A 183 10.52 -46.12 1.29
CA GLU A 183 11.88 -45.58 1.19
C GLU A 183 12.36 -45.37 -0.25
N ASP A 184 11.86 -46.18 -1.19
CA ASP A 184 12.26 -46.15 -2.60
C ASP A 184 11.46 -45.13 -3.44
N VAL A 185 10.38 -44.56 -2.88
CA VAL A 185 9.49 -43.67 -3.64
C VAL A 185 10.25 -42.43 -4.10
N MET A 186 10.18 -42.14 -5.39
CA MET A 186 10.88 -40.99 -5.97
C MET A 186 10.20 -39.68 -5.60
N ILE A 187 10.99 -38.73 -5.10
CA ILE A 187 10.62 -37.37 -4.70
C ILE A 187 11.33 -36.38 -5.63
N GLN A 188 10.70 -35.24 -5.90
CA GLN A 188 11.26 -34.17 -6.70
C GLN A 188 11.04 -32.80 -6.03
N ARG A 189 11.94 -31.85 -6.27
CA ARG A 189 11.69 -30.44 -5.95
C ARG A 189 10.73 -29.83 -6.97
N ILE A 190 9.76 -29.06 -6.48
CA ILE A 190 8.79 -28.34 -7.30
C ILE A 190 8.90 -26.84 -7.08
N LEU A 191 8.55 -26.08 -8.10
CA LEU A 191 8.48 -24.62 -8.06
C LEU A 191 7.05 -24.20 -8.31
N PHE A 192 6.54 -23.28 -7.50
CA PHE A 192 5.18 -22.79 -7.68
C PHE A 192 5.08 -21.92 -8.92
N SER A 193 3.91 -21.97 -9.56
CA SER A 193 3.61 -21.23 -10.77
C SER A 193 2.10 -21.18 -10.97
N GLU A 194 1.54 -19.99 -11.04
CA GLU A 194 0.13 -19.79 -11.41
C GLU A 194 -0.10 -20.26 -12.85
N ASP A 195 0.75 -19.84 -13.79
CA ASP A 195 0.64 -20.19 -15.21
C ASP A 195 0.71 -21.69 -15.48
N ARG A 196 1.59 -22.41 -14.77
CA ARG A 196 1.72 -23.87 -14.88
C ARG A 196 0.76 -24.64 -13.96
N ARG A 197 -0.07 -23.94 -13.17
CA ARG A 197 -1.02 -24.51 -12.20
C ARG A 197 -0.33 -25.43 -11.20
N VAL A 198 0.75 -24.95 -10.58
CA VAL A 198 1.54 -25.67 -9.56
C VAL A 198 1.55 -24.87 -8.27
N GLY A 199 0.86 -25.37 -7.24
CA GLY A 199 0.78 -24.75 -5.91
C GLY A 199 -0.01 -23.43 -5.86
N ILE A 200 -0.55 -22.97 -6.98
CA ILE A 200 -1.38 -21.75 -7.05
C ILE A 200 -2.59 -22.05 -7.93
N GLY A 201 -3.78 -21.88 -7.37
CA GLY A 201 -5.06 -22.00 -8.07
C GLY A 201 -5.88 -20.73 -7.97
N THR A 202 -6.75 -20.53 -8.96
CA THR A 202 -7.59 -19.33 -9.08
C THR A 202 -8.98 -19.73 -9.56
N PHE A 203 -9.98 -19.41 -8.74
CA PHE A 203 -11.37 -19.63 -9.08
C PHE A 203 -12.14 -18.32 -9.15
N SER A 204 -12.86 -18.14 -10.25
CA SER A 204 -13.80 -17.04 -10.44
C SER A 204 -15.18 -17.61 -10.76
N PRO A 205 -16.23 -17.23 -10.02
CA PRO A 205 -17.56 -17.77 -10.21
C PRO A 205 -18.10 -17.38 -11.58
N SER A 206 -18.61 -18.38 -12.29
CA SER A 206 -19.47 -18.20 -13.48
C SER A 206 -20.93 -18.12 -13.05
N ASP A 207 -21.88 -18.12 -14.00
CA ASP A 207 -23.32 -18.19 -13.67
C ASP A 207 -23.56 -19.41 -12.74
N PRO A 208 -24.11 -19.21 -11.52
CA PRO A 208 -24.29 -20.28 -10.52
C PRO A 208 -25.07 -21.48 -11.05
N LYS A 209 -25.93 -21.30 -12.05
CA LYS A 209 -26.71 -22.41 -12.65
C LYS A 209 -25.88 -23.32 -13.55
N SER A 210 -24.73 -22.84 -14.01
CA SER A 210 -23.84 -23.55 -14.93
C SER A 210 -22.52 -23.98 -14.29
N GLN A 211 -22.34 -23.69 -12.99
CA GLN A 211 -21.10 -23.94 -12.27
C GLN A 211 -20.95 -25.43 -11.92
N ASP A 212 -19.85 -26.05 -12.34
CA ASP A 212 -19.57 -27.47 -12.05
C ASP A 212 -18.57 -27.60 -10.90
N ILE A 213 -18.89 -28.46 -9.92
CA ILE A 213 -18.00 -28.75 -8.78
C ILE A 213 -16.70 -29.42 -9.23
N ALA A 214 -16.70 -30.03 -10.41
CA ALA A 214 -15.51 -30.60 -11.03
C ALA A 214 -14.42 -29.55 -11.29
N ASP A 215 -14.78 -28.27 -11.53
CA ASP A 215 -13.81 -27.19 -11.69
C ASP A 215 -12.95 -27.00 -10.44
N LEU A 216 -13.50 -27.29 -9.25
CA LEU A 216 -12.75 -27.25 -8.00
C LEU A 216 -12.09 -28.58 -7.67
N THR A 217 -12.83 -29.68 -7.83
CA THR A 217 -12.46 -30.97 -7.22
C THR A 217 -11.72 -31.91 -8.16
N GLY A 218 -11.83 -31.70 -9.48
CA GLY A 218 -11.33 -32.57 -10.53
C GLY A 218 -12.46 -33.34 -11.23
N SER A 219 -12.15 -33.96 -12.37
CA SER A 219 -13.13 -34.60 -13.25
C SER A 219 -12.86 -36.10 -13.48
N ILE A 220 -13.89 -36.86 -13.81
CA ILE A 220 -13.74 -38.27 -14.20
C ILE A 220 -13.36 -38.34 -15.68
N ASP A 221 -12.36 -39.16 -16.01
CA ASP A 221 -12.01 -39.46 -17.39
C ASP A 221 -12.77 -40.69 -17.90
N PHE A 222 -13.92 -40.45 -18.52
CA PHE A 222 -14.78 -41.50 -19.07
C PHE A 222 -14.09 -42.40 -20.11
N SER A 223 -13.03 -41.92 -20.78
CA SER A 223 -12.32 -42.74 -21.77
C SER A 223 -11.51 -43.87 -21.13
N THR A 224 -10.97 -43.61 -19.95
CA THR A 224 -10.15 -44.57 -19.18
C THR A 224 -10.99 -45.57 -18.38
N ILE A 225 -12.28 -45.29 -18.16
CA ILE A 225 -13.19 -46.23 -17.47
C ILE A 225 -13.30 -47.55 -18.24
N ALA A 226 -13.26 -47.51 -19.58
CA ALA A 226 -13.30 -48.71 -20.40
C ALA A 226 -12.07 -49.61 -20.18
N GLU A 227 -10.93 -49.03 -19.79
CA GLU A 227 -9.67 -49.72 -19.54
C GLU A 227 -9.61 -50.27 -18.09
N TYR A 228 -9.97 -49.45 -17.10
CA TYR A 228 -9.84 -49.79 -15.67
C TYR A 228 -11.11 -50.39 -15.05
N GLY A 229 -12.24 -50.34 -15.76
CA GLY A 229 -13.49 -51.03 -15.42
C GLY A 229 -14.32 -50.41 -14.30
N SER A 230 -13.89 -49.30 -13.70
CA SER A 230 -14.62 -48.65 -12.60
C SER A 230 -14.43 -47.13 -12.55
N GLU A 231 -15.52 -46.40 -12.31
CA GLU A 231 -15.51 -44.96 -11.99
C GLU A 231 -14.79 -44.61 -10.69
N SER A 232 -14.45 -45.61 -9.86
CA SER A 232 -13.77 -45.42 -8.57
C SER A 232 -12.28 -45.79 -8.60
N ASP A 233 -11.76 -46.25 -9.75
CA ASP A 233 -10.33 -46.49 -9.92
C ASP A 233 -9.59 -45.12 -9.93
N PRO A 234 -8.58 -44.90 -9.06
CA PRO A 234 -7.86 -43.63 -8.98
C PRO A 234 -7.24 -43.16 -10.30
N ARG A 235 -6.91 -44.10 -11.21
CA ARG A 235 -6.35 -43.78 -12.54
C ARG A 235 -7.40 -43.24 -13.51
N ALA A 236 -8.69 -43.47 -13.23
CA ALA A 236 -9.80 -42.91 -13.99
C ALA A 236 -10.19 -41.49 -13.55
N TYR A 237 -9.52 -40.94 -12.53
CA TYR A 237 -9.76 -39.59 -12.04
C TYR A 237 -8.68 -38.60 -12.51
N ARG A 238 -9.11 -37.46 -13.07
CA ARG A 238 -8.23 -36.34 -13.35
C ARG A 238 -8.21 -35.42 -12.14
N PHE A 239 -7.03 -35.32 -11.54
CA PHE A 239 -6.72 -34.38 -10.47
C PHE A 239 -6.39 -33.00 -11.08
N ASP A 240 -7.35 -32.44 -11.82
CA ASP A 240 -7.22 -31.22 -12.61
C ASP A 240 -8.06 -30.05 -12.09
N GLY A 241 -8.77 -30.22 -10.98
CA GLY A 241 -9.51 -29.16 -10.31
C GLY A 241 -8.60 -28.14 -9.64
N GLU A 242 -9.11 -26.94 -9.40
CA GLU A 242 -8.32 -25.86 -8.81
C GLU A 242 -7.77 -26.20 -7.41
N LEU A 243 -8.53 -26.93 -6.57
CA LEU A 243 -8.06 -27.38 -5.25
C LEU A 243 -6.95 -28.44 -5.37
N ASN A 244 -6.94 -29.22 -6.46
CA ASN A 244 -5.85 -30.16 -6.72
C ASN A 244 -4.55 -29.44 -7.07
N LYS A 245 -4.66 -28.36 -7.85
CA LYS A 245 -3.52 -27.59 -8.37
C LYS A 245 -2.97 -26.58 -7.38
N ALA A 246 -3.82 -26.05 -6.50
CA ALA A 246 -3.41 -25.16 -5.40
C ALA A 246 -2.76 -25.88 -4.21
N ASN A 247 -2.82 -27.22 -4.16
CA ASN A 247 -2.26 -28.01 -3.09
C ASN A 247 -0.81 -27.61 -2.77
N ARG A 248 -0.49 -27.57 -1.48
CA ARG A 248 0.78 -27.06 -0.89
C ARG A 248 0.94 -25.54 -0.95
N GLY A 249 0.06 -24.78 -1.58
CA GLY A 249 0.23 -23.34 -1.71
C GLY A 249 -1.04 -22.55 -1.46
N LEU A 250 -1.52 -21.82 -2.47
CA LEU A 250 -2.55 -20.80 -2.32
C LEU A 250 -3.68 -20.99 -3.31
N MET A 251 -4.90 -20.94 -2.80
CA MET A 251 -6.13 -20.94 -3.58
C MET A 251 -6.83 -19.59 -3.48
N GLU A 252 -6.97 -18.88 -4.60
CA GLU A 252 -7.73 -17.63 -4.69
C GLU A 252 -9.19 -17.88 -5.10
N PHE A 253 -10.14 -17.35 -4.32
CA PHE A 253 -11.54 -17.22 -4.72
C PHE A 253 -11.91 -15.76 -4.98
N GLN A 254 -12.10 -15.42 -6.25
CA GLN A 254 -12.58 -14.11 -6.64
C GLN A 254 -14.09 -14.05 -6.43
N GLU A 255 -14.60 -13.07 -5.69
CA GLU A 255 -16.05 -12.90 -5.47
C GLU A 255 -16.75 -14.16 -4.91
N MET A 256 -16.08 -14.89 -4.00
CA MET A 256 -16.51 -16.19 -3.43
C MET A 256 -17.99 -16.24 -3.03
N LEU A 257 -18.53 -15.14 -2.51
CA LEU A 257 -19.90 -15.05 -2.00
C LEU A 257 -20.99 -15.15 -3.09
N LYS A 258 -20.61 -15.13 -4.38
CA LYS A 258 -21.50 -15.39 -5.51
C LYS A 258 -21.65 -16.88 -5.85
N CYS A 259 -20.80 -17.75 -5.29
CA CYS A 259 -20.87 -19.19 -5.53
C CYS A 259 -22.14 -19.82 -4.92
N ASP A 260 -22.57 -20.96 -5.47
CA ASP A 260 -23.60 -21.80 -4.85
C ASP A 260 -23.17 -22.27 -3.45
N GLU A 261 -24.12 -22.36 -2.51
CA GLU A 261 -23.93 -22.90 -1.16
C GLU A 261 -23.17 -24.24 -1.16
N LYS A 262 -23.42 -25.13 -2.14
CA LYS A 262 -22.71 -26.41 -2.25
C LYS A 262 -21.19 -26.24 -2.37
N PHE A 263 -20.72 -25.27 -3.14
CA PHE A 263 -19.30 -24.99 -3.29
C PHE A 263 -18.70 -24.53 -1.97
N LEU A 264 -19.41 -23.63 -1.26
CA LEU A 264 -18.96 -23.12 0.02
C LEU A 264 -18.79 -24.27 1.04
N TRP A 265 -19.71 -25.24 1.08
CA TRP A 265 -19.59 -26.41 1.95
C TRP A 265 -18.36 -27.29 1.66
N HIS A 266 -17.98 -27.45 0.40
CA HIS A 266 -16.75 -28.16 0.03
C HIS A 266 -15.51 -27.43 0.55
N LEU A 267 -15.47 -26.10 0.43
CA LEU A 267 -14.37 -25.28 0.96
C LEU A 267 -14.28 -25.37 2.48
N LEU A 268 -15.42 -25.41 3.17
CA LEU A 268 -15.44 -25.57 4.61
C LEU A 268 -14.86 -26.91 5.06
N SER A 269 -15.20 -27.98 4.35
CA SER A 269 -14.67 -29.32 4.63
C SER A 269 -13.15 -29.35 4.47
N LEU A 270 -12.63 -28.62 3.47
CA LEU A 270 -11.20 -28.48 3.25
C LEU A 270 -10.50 -27.67 4.36
N THR A 271 -10.99 -26.49 4.75
CA THR A 271 -10.30 -25.65 5.75
C THR A 271 -10.31 -26.28 7.15
N GLN A 272 -11.50 -26.64 7.63
CA GLN A 272 -11.83 -28.00 8.00
C GLN A 272 -10.79 -29.01 8.45
N GLU A 273 -10.89 -30.10 7.69
CA GLU A 273 -10.38 -31.44 7.92
C GLU A 273 -9.12 -31.66 7.08
N GLY A 274 -8.69 -30.66 6.30
CA GLY A 274 -7.58 -30.76 5.35
C GLY A 274 -7.89 -31.71 4.19
N ASN A 275 -9.17 -31.93 3.88
CA ASN A 275 -9.59 -32.82 2.80
C ASN A 275 -10.92 -32.40 2.16
N PHE A 276 -11.15 -32.85 0.93
CA PHE A 276 -12.43 -32.68 0.24
C PHE A 276 -12.87 -33.96 -0.46
N LYS A 277 -14.18 -34.06 -0.73
CA LYS A 277 -14.77 -35.19 -1.44
C LYS A 277 -14.86 -34.92 -2.94
N ALA A 278 -14.27 -35.82 -3.72
CA ALA A 278 -14.33 -35.84 -5.18
C ALA A 278 -15.33 -36.90 -5.67
N GLY A 279 -16.58 -36.53 -5.95
CA GLY A 279 -17.58 -37.46 -6.48
C GLY A 279 -17.76 -38.74 -5.63
N ARG A 280 -17.52 -39.91 -6.23
CA ARG A 280 -17.56 -41.24 -5.57
C ARG A 280 -16.19 -41.71 -5.04
N PHE A 281 -15.14 -40.91 -5.17
CA PHE A 281 -13.79 -41.25 -4.70
C PHE A 281 -13.65 -41.07 -3.18
N ALA A 282 -12.55 -41.63 -2.65
CA ALA A 282 -12.11 -41.37 -1.29
C ALA A 282 -11.82 -39.87 -1.07
N LEU A 283 -11.77 -39.46 0.19
CA LEU A 283 -11.39 -38.10 0.57
C LEU A 283 -9.96 -37.81 0.10
N ILE A 284 -9.78 -36.66 -0.55
CA ILE A 284 -8.48 -36.21 -1.05
C ILE A 284 -7.95 -35.17 -0.06
N SER A 285 -6.75 -35.41 0.48
CA SER A 285 -6.09 -34.44 1.37
C SER A 285 -5.42 -33.32 0.57
N ALA A 286 -5.55 -32.10 1.06
CA ALA A 286 -4.84 -30.94 0.53
C ALA A 286 -4.46 -29.96 1.65
N ASP A 287 -3.26 -29.40 1.56
CA ASP A 287 -2.74 -28.35 2.46
C ASP A 287 -2.60 -27.06 1.67
N GLU A 288 -3.56 -26.16 1.82
CA GLU A 288 -3.58 -24.90 1.08
C GLU A 288 -4.14 -23.75 1.91
N LEU A 289 -3.66 -22.55 1.62
CA LEU A 289 -4.23 -21.31 2.12
C LEU A 289 -5.36 -20.88 1.19
N ILE A 290 -6.58 -20.79 1.70
CA ILE A 290 -7.73 -20.28 0.95
C ILE A 290 -7.92 -18.79 1.24
N VAL A 291 -7.74 -17.96 0.20
CA VAL A 291 -7.98 -16.51 0.26
C VAL A 291 -9.10 -16.13 -0.70
N ALA A 292 -10.12 -15.48 -0.18
CA ALA A 292 -11.23 -14.93 -0.93
C ALA A 292 -11.24 -13.41 -0.85
N HIS A 293 -11.81 -12.74 -1.85
CA HIS A 293 -12.11 -11.30 -1.75
C HIS A 293 -13.50 -10.97 -2.28
N THR A 294 -14.11 -9.93 -1.68
CA THR A 294 -15.46 -9.47 -2.02
C THR A 294 -15.61 -7.98 -1.74
N ASN A 295 -16.71 -7.38 -2.21
CA ASN A 295 -17.10 -6.03 -1.85
C ASN A 295 -18.03 -6.02 -0.63
N GLU A 296 -18.22 -4.83 -0.06
CA GLU A 296 -19.01 -4.66 1.15
C GLU A 296 -20.51 -4.97 0.94
N THR A 297 -21.07 -4.61 -0.22
CA THR A 297 -22.48 -4.84 -0.53
C THR A 297 -22.81 -6.33 -0.57
N GLU A 298 -21.97 -7.13 -1.24
CA GLU A 298 -22.07 -8.59 -1.29
C GLU A 298 -21.92 -9.19 0.11
N TYR A 299 -20.92 -8.75 0.87
CA TYR A 299 -20.72 -9.22 2.25
C TYR A 299 -21.94 -8.95 3.14
N ARG A 300 -22.50 -7.74 3.09
CA ARG A 300 -23.72 -7.38 3.85
C ARG A 300 -24.91 -8.25 3.44
N SER A 301 -25.07 -8.50 2.14
CA SER A 301 -26.11 -9.39 1.63
C SER A 301 -25.92 -10.83 2.14
N PHE A 302 -24.69 -11.34 2.09
CA PHE A 302 -24.34 -12.68 2.56
C PHE A 302 -24.64 -12.87 4.06
N ILE A 303 -24.22 -11.92 4.91
CA ILE A 303 -24.45 -11.98 6.36
C ILE A 303 -25.93 -11.86 6.72
N SER A 304 -26.70 -11.09 5.96
CA SER A 304 -28.15 -10.93 6.21
C SER A 304 -28.96 -12.20 5.93
N ASN A 305 -28.42 -13.13 5.13
CA ASN A 305 -29.10 -14.35 4.75
C ASN A 305 -28.90 -15.45 5.80
N LYS A 306 -29.99 -15.81 6.51
CA LYS A 306 -29.98 -16.86 7.55
C LYS A 306 -29.47 -18.22 7.07
N LYS A 307 -29.57 -18.55 5.78
CA LYS A 307 -29.03 -19.82 5.24
C LYS A 307 -27.51 -19.91 5.37
N ASN A 308 -26.83 -18.76 5.36
CA ASN A 308 -25.37 -18.66 5.42
C ASN A 308 -24.84 -18.61 6.87
N GLU A 309 -25.70 -18.60 7.89
CA GLU A 309 -25.30 -18.40 9.29
C GLU A 309 -24.24 -19.42 9.74
N ALA A 310 -24.34 -20.67 9.29
CA ALA A 310 -23.37 -21.71 9.57
C ALA A 310 -21.97 -21.41 8.99
N LEU A 311 -21.90 -20.68 7.87
CA LEU A 311 -20.67 -20.31 7.18
C LEU A 311 -19.94 -19.14 7.88
N HIS A 312 -20.65 -18.30 8.65
CA HIS A 312 -20.07 -17.12 9.29
C HIS A 312 -18.91 -17.48 10.24
N SER A 313 -19.07 -18.54 11.02
CA SER A 313 -18.04 -19.02 11.97
C SER A 313 -16.78 -19.57 11.28
N ARG A 314 -16.85 -19.77 9.96
CA ARG A 314 -15.82 -20.41 9.14
C ARG A 314 -15.05 -19.44 8.26
N ILE A 315 -15.40 -18.17 8.33
CA ILE A 315 -14.78 -17.11 7.54
C ILE A 315 -14.14 -16.13 8.52
N ILE A 316 -12.89 -15.76 8.26
CA ILE A 316 -12.25 -14.64 8.92
C ILE A 316 -12.30 -13.46 7.97
N VAL A 317 -13.02 -12.42 8.38
CA VAL A 317 -13.17 -11.22 7.58
C VAL A 317 -12.05 -10.25 7.94
N MET A 318 -11.25 -9.88 6.94
CA MET A 318 -10.21 -8.86 7.06
C MET A 318 -10.61 -7.63 6.24
N PRO A 319 -11.01 -6.52 6.89
CA PRO A 319 -11.30 -5.28 6.20
C PRO A 319 -10.06 -4.70 5.51
N VAL A 320 -10.21 -4.31 4.25
CA VAL A 320 -9.18 -3.61 3.46
C VAL A 320 -9.77 -2.29 2.97
N PRO A 321 -9.65 -1.20 3.77
CA PRO A 321 -10.20 0.10 3.42
C PRO A 321 -9.37 0.78 2.33
N TYR A 322 -9.84 1.91 1.82
CA TYR A 322 -8.99 2.82 1.07
C TYR A 322 -7.92 3.46 1.97
N ASN A 323 -6.80 3.83 1.36
CA ASN A 323 -5.81 4.69 1.98
C ASN A 323 -6.42 6.05 2.36
N LEU A 324 -6.00 6.56 3.53
CA LEU A 324 -6.43 7.83 4.12
C LEU A 324 -5.32 8.89 4.20
N LYS A 325 -4.12 8.60 3.68
CA LYS A 325 -2.96 9.50 3.68
C LYS A 325 -2.74 10.10 2.29
N VAL A 326 -2.66 11.42 2.20
CA VAL A 326 -2.50 12.12 0.91
C VAL A 326 -1.20 11.71 0.22
N THR A 327 -0.09 11.66 0.96
CA THR A 327 1.23 11.27 0.44
C THR A 327 1.25 9.84 -0.10
N GLN A 328 0.48 8.92 0.48
CA GLN A 328 0.41 7.54 -0.01
C GLN A 328 -0.52 7.42 -1.22
N GLU A 329 -1.56 8.25 -1.30
CA GLU A 329 -2.47 8.28 -2.44
C GLU A 329 -1.78 8.83 -3.69
N GLU A 330 -0.91 9.82 -3.52
CA GLU A 330 -0.06 10.34 -4.60
C GLU A 330 0.80 9.23 -5.21
N LYS A 331 1.43 8.37 -4.39
CA LYS A 331 2.19 7.20 -4.87
C LYS A 331 1.34 6.18 -5.61
N ILE A 332 0.07 6.00 -5.20
CA ILE A 332 -0.87 5.14 -5.92
C ILE A 332 -1.07 5.69 -7.34
N TYR A 333 -1.23 7.01 -7.48
CA TYR A 333 -1.41 7.63 -8.79
C TYR A 333 -0.15 7.59 -9.65
N GLU A 334 1.01 7.89 -9.08
CA GLU A 334 2.31 7.78 -9.77
C GLU A 334 2.52 6.36 -10.31
N LYS A 335 2.28 5.35 -9.48
CA LYS A 335 2.37 3.93 -9.89
C LYS A 335 1.44 3.63 -11.07
N MET A 336 0.15 3.98 -10.96
CA MET A 336 -0.84 3.69 -11.99
C MET A 336 -0.55 4.42 -13.31
N ILE A 337 0.04 5.61 -13.25
CA ILE A 337 0.44 6.38 -14.43
C ILE A 337 1.68 5.76 -15.08
N ASN A 338 2.67 5.34 -14.29
CA ASN A 338 3.89 4.68 -14.78
C ASN A 338 3.60 3.31 -15.42
N GLU A 339 2.53 2.64 -15.00
CA GLU A 339 2.04 1.39 -15.61
C GLU A 339 1.23 1.62 -16.90
N SER A 340 0.97 2.87 -17.28
CA SER A 340 0.20 3.25 -18.47
C SER A 340 1.07 3.76 -19.61
N ASP A 341 0.60 3.64 -20.85
CA ASP A 341 1.26 4.17 -22.06
C ASP A 341 1.26 5.72 -22.13
N VAL A 342 0.79 6.40 -21.08
CA VAL A 342 0.62 7.85 -21.01
C VAL A 342 1.83 8.55 -20.33
N ALA A 343 2.91 7.81 -20.07
CA ALA A 343 4.09 8.28 -19.32
C ALA A 343 4.83 9.49 -19.93
N ASN A 344 4.54 9.88 -21.18
CA ASN A 344 5.26 10.94 -21.89
C ASN A 344 4.73 12.37 -21.62
N VAL A 345 3.64 12.53 -20.84
CA VAL A 345 3.08 13.86 -20.55
C VAL A 345 3.59 14.39 -19.22
N HIS A 346 4.08 15.62 -19.23
CA HIS A 346 4.60 16.26 -18.02
C HIS A 346 3.46 16.60 -17.05
N ILE A 347 3.49 16.01 -15.87
CA ILE A 347 2.55 16.31 -14.79
C ILE A 347 3.19 17.37 -13.90
N ALA A 348 2.62 18.57 -13.87
CA ALA A 348 3.16 19.65 -13.07
C ALA A 348 3.18 19.27 -11.58
N PRO A 349 4.19 19.70 -10.81
CA PRO A 349 4.28 19.46 -9.37
C PRO A 349 2.98 19.79 -8.61
N HIS A 350 2.75 19.05 -7.52
CA HIS A 350 1.54 19.09 -6.68
C HIS A 350 0.23 18.67 -7.37
N THR A 351 0.21 18.40 -8.68
CA THR A 351 -1.02 18.00 -9.39
C THR A 351 -1.63 16.73 -8.82
N LEU A 352 -0.80 15.70 -8.60
CA LEU A 352 -1.25 14.42 -8.02
C LEU A 352 -1.61 14.59 -6.55
N LYS A 353 -0.81 15.32 -5.77
CA LYS A 353 -1.13 15.71 -4.38
C LYS A 353 -2.52 16.34 -4.24
N ILE A 354 -2.88 17.29 -5.11
CA ILE A 354 -4.19 17.98 -5.05
C ILE A 354 -5.34 17.04 -5.43
N ALA A 355 -5.14 16.17 -6.42
CA ALA A 355 -6.09 15.11 -6.74
C ALA A 355 -6.27 14.14 -5.56
N ALA A 356 -5.17 13.78 -4.90
CA ALA A 356 -5.16 12.93 -3.71
C ALA A 356 -5.91 13.58 -2.55
N MET A 357 -5.71 14.88 -2.27
CA MET A 357 -6.48 15.60 -1.25
C MET A 357 -7.98 15.48 -1.48
N PHE A 358 -8.45 15.70 -2.71
CA PHE A 358 -9.86 15.50 -3.05
C PHE A 358 -10.35 14.08 -2.71
N SER A 359 -9.60 13.06 -3.13
CA SER A 359 -9.95 11.65 -2.87
C SER A 359 -10.01 11.33 -1.38
N ILE A 360 -9.01 11.77 -0.60
CA ILE A 360 -8.98 11.54 0.85
C ILE A 360 -10.15 12.24 1.53
N LEU A 361 -10.46 13.49 1.17
CA LEU A 361 -11.63 14.20 1.73
C LEU A 361 -12.95 13.45 1.46
N THR A 362 -13.07 12.75 0.34
CA THR A 362 -14.26 11.93 0.05
C THR A 362 -14.38 10.66 0.91
N ARG A 363 -13.27 10.21 1.51
CA ARG A 363 -13.15 8.95 2.28
C ARG A 363 -13.21 9.16 3.78
N LEU A 364 -12.86 10.37 4.24
CA LEU A 364 -12.91 10.76 5.64
C LEU A 364 -14.36 10.94 6.12
N LYS A 365 -14.60 10.55 7.37
CA LYS A 365 -15.82 10.85 8.12
C LYS A 365 -15.62 12.16 8.88
N GLU A 366 -16.71 12.94 8.97
CA GLU A 366 -16.75 14.17 9.77
C GLU A 366 -16.40 13.82 11.23
N PRO A 367 -15.45 14.53 11.87
CA PRO A 367 -15.13 14.29 13.27
C PRO A 367 -16.32 14.69 14.17
N LYS A 368 -16.58 13.94 15.25
CA LYS A 368 -17.54 14.33 16.30
C LYS A 368 -17.07 15.54 17.10
N ARG A 369 -15.75 15.76 17.16
CA ARG A 369 -15.14 16.87 17.88
C ARG A 369 -15.17 18.14 17.01
N GLY A 370 -15.81 19.21 17.50
CA GLY A 370 -16.04 20.44 16.73
C GLY A 370 -14.83 21.37 16.57
N ASP A 371 -13.70 21.07 17.23
CA ASP A 371 -12.42 21.78 17.13
C ASP A 371 -11.58 21.36 15.90
N ILE A 372 -11.98 20.25 15.25
CA ILE A 372 -11.26 19.65 14.12
C ILE A 372 -12.14 19.72 12.87
N ASP A 373 -11.61 20.31 11.80
CA ASP A 373 -12.24 20.22 10.48
C ASP A 373 -11.62 19.08 9.65
N LEU A 374 -12.24 18.75 8.53
CA LEU A 374 -11.75 17.68 7.64
C LEU A 374 -10.33 17.93 7.11
N ILE A 375 -9.94 19.19 6.90
CA ILE A 375 -8.59 19.52 6.40
C ILE A 375 -7.53 19.23 7.46
N LYS A 376 -7.77 19.64 8.70
CA LYS A 376 -6.90 19.31 9.84
C LYS A 376 -6.84 17.80 10.05
N LYS A 377 -7.98 17.09 9.99
CA LYS A 377 -8.02 15.63 10.09
C LYS A 377 -7.19 14.96 9.00
N MET A 378 -7.32 15.41 7.74
CA MET A 378 -6.53 14.93 6.60
C MET A 378 -5.03 15.11 6.83
N ARG A 379 -4.60 16.30 7.26
CA ARG A 379 -3.19 16.62 7.56
C ARG A 379 -2.63 15.77 8.71
N LEU A 380 -3.40 15.61 9.79
CA LEU A 380 -3.04 14.76 10.92
C LEU A 380 -2.83 13.30 10.50
N TYR A 381 -3.71 12.76 9.66
CA TYR A 381 -3.59 11.38 9.17
C TYR A 381 -2.38 11.19 8.25
N ASP A 382 -2.04 12.21 7.46
CA ASP A 382 -0.85 12.24 6.61
C ASP A 382 0.46 12.40 7.40
N GLY A 383 0.39 12.62 8.72
CA GLY A 383 1.54 12.74 9.62
C GLY A 383 2.07 14.17 9.76
N GLU A 384 1.33 15.18 9.28
CA GLU A 384 1.69 16.57 9.47
C GLU A 384 1.48 17.01 10.93
N SER A 385 2.38 17.84 11.46
CA SER A 385 2.24 18.43 12.80
C SER A 385 1.22 19.56 12.78
N VAL A 386 0.10 19.39 13.49
CA VAL A 386 -0.94 20.41 13.66
C VAL A 386 -0.92 20.91 15.11
N GLU A 387 -0.88 22.23 15.30
CA GLU A 387 -0.81 22.85 16.62
C GLU A 387 -1.98 22.41 17.52
N GLY A 388 -1.67 22.00 18.75
CA GLY A 388 -2.65 21.54 19.74
C GLY A 388 -2.99 20.05 19.71
N PHE A 389 -2.38 19.27 18.80
CA PHE A 389 -2.64 17.83 18.67
C PHE A 389 -1.37 17.00 18.83
N ASN A 390 -1.49 15.85 19.48
CA ASN A 390 -0.42 14.87 19.65
C ASN A 390 -0.77 13.53 18.99
N SER A 391 0.13 12.55 19.06
CA SER A 391 -0.08 11.23 18.47
C SER A 391 -1.24 10.45 19.11
N ALA A 392 -1.53 10.66 20.39
CA ALA A 392 -2.64 10.01 21.07
C ALA A 392 -4.00 10.52 20.57
N ASP A 393 -4.11 11.81 20.24
CA ASP A 393 -5.32 12.38 19.63
C ASP A 393 -5.61 11.75 18.26
N ILE A 394 -4.56 11.44 17.48
CA ILE A 394 -4.70 10.77 16.18
C ILE A 394 -5.26 9.35 16.34
N ASP A 395 -4.76 8.60 17.33
CA ASP A 395 -5.26 7.25 17.62
C ASP A 395 -6.70 7.26 18.15
N GLU A 396 -7.11 8.30 18.89
CA GLU A 396 -8.50 8.50 19.31
C GLU A 396 -9.40 8.76 18.09
N LEU A 397 -8.99 9.64 17.18
CA LEU A 397 -9.73 9.93 15.94
C LEU A 397 -9.92 8.69 15.08
N LYS A 398 -8.90 7.84 14.95
CA LYS A 398 -9.00 6.58 14.19
C LYS A 398 -9.97 5.58 14.82
N LYS A 399 -10.03 5.53 16.15
CA LYS A 399 -10.96 4.64 16.89
C LYS A 399 -12.41 5.11 16.78
N GLU A 400 -12.65 6.36 16.42
CA GLU A 400 -13.99 6.95 16.33
C GLU A 400 -14.87 6.28 15.27
N TYR A 401 -14.27 5.86 14.15
CA TYR A 401 -14.95 5.27 13.00
C TYR A 401 -14.17 4.05 12.47
N GLN A 402 -14.63 2.84 12.81
CA GLN A 402 -14.01 1.61 12.29
C GLN A 402 -14.20 1.41 10.78
N GLU A 403 -15.26 2.00 10.20
CA GLU A 403 -15.57 1.90 8.76
C GLU A 403 -15.00 3.08 7.94
N GLU A 404 -14.11 3.89 8.52
CA GLU A 404 -13.50 5.00 7.80
C GLU A 404 -12.62 4.48 6.64
N GLY A 405 -12.73 5.10 5.46
CA GLY A 405 -12.09 4.60 4.24
C GLY A 405 -12.82 3.46 3.52
N MET A 406 -13.95 2.96 4.03
CA MET A 406 -14.76 1.94 3.33
C MET A 406 -15.67 2.53 2.24
N SER A 407 -15.79 3.86 2.18
CA SER A 407 -16.60 4.60 1.21
C SER A 407 -15.82 5.78 0.63
N GLY A 408 -16.25 6.31 -0.50
CA GLY A 408 -15.64 7.48 -1.14
C GLY A 408 -15.26 7.20 -2.59
N ILE A 409 -14.55 8.16 -3.20
CA ILE A 409 -14.07 8.04 -4.57
C ILE A 409 -12.91 7.03 -4.62
N ASP A 410 -13.03 6.08 -5.55
CA ASP A 410 -12.02 5.06 -5.76
C ASP A 410 -10.83 5.59 -6.60
N PRO A 411 -9.62 5.05 -6.42
CA PRO A 411 -8.45 5.51 -7.17
C PRO A 411 -8.59 5.44 -8.70
N ARG A 412 -9.32 4.44 -9.24
CA ARG A 412 -9.46 4.28 -10.70
C ARG A 412 -10.29 5.41 -11.30
N TYR A 413 -11.32 5.90 -10.60
CA TYR A 413 -12.06 7.07 -11.04
C TYR A 413 -11.13 8.27 -11.28
N VAL A 414 -10.27 8.58 -10.33
CA VAL A 414 -9.36 9.74 -10.38
C VAL A 414 -8.35 9.59 -11.52
N ILE A 415 -7.77 8.40 -11.67
CA ILE A 415 -6.82 8.11 -12.75
C ILE A 415 -7.50 8.17 -14.11
N ASN A 416 -8.74 7.70 -14.24
CA ASN A 416 -9.50 7.83 -15.48
C ASN A 416 -9.73 9.31 -15.83
N ARG A 417 -9.94 10.18 -14.83
CA ARG A 417 -10.07 11.63 -15.04
C ARG A 417 -8.73 12.28 -15.40
N ILE A 418 -7.63 11.90 -14.77
CA ILE A 418 -6.29 12.37 -15.14
C ILE A 418 -5.97 11.95 -16.58
N SER A 419 -6.15 10.67 -16.93
CA SER A 419 -5.92 10.11 -18.27
C SER A 419 -6.78 10.79 -19.32
N SER A 420 -8.07 11.00 -19.04
CA SER A 420 -8.98 11.74 -19.94
C SER A 420 -8.52 13.17 -20.18
N THR A 421 -7.93 13.81 -19.17
CA THR A 421 -7.38 15.18 -19.29
C THR A 421 -6.18 15.20 -20.20
N ILE A 422 -5.31 14.19 -20.09
CA ILE A 422 -4.12 14.05 -20.92
C ILE A 422 -4.52 13.85 -22.40
N ILE A 423 -5.46 12.93 -22.66
CA ILE A 423 -5.89 12.59 -24.03
C ILE A 423 -6.62 13.76 -24.70
N ARG A 424 -7.56 14.41 -24.01
CA ARG A 424 -8.41 15.47 -24.61
C ARG A 424 -7.63 16.67 -25.11
N LYS A 425 -6.48 16.93 -24.51
CA LYS A 425 -5.89 18.25 -24.52
C LYS A 425 -4.67 18.34 -25.46
N GLU A 426 -4.22 17.20 -26.04
CA GLU A 426 -3.03 17.07 -26.91
C GLU A 426 -1.82 17.90 -26.44
N VAL A 427 -1.73 18.17 -25.13
CA VAL A 427 -0.74 19.07 -24.55
C VAL A 427 0.42 18.28 -23.99
N SER A 428 1.59 18.91 -24.04
CA SER A 428 2.82 18.44 -23.43
C SER A 428 2.78 18.44 -21.89
N SER A 429 1.79 19.07 -21.25
CA SER A 429 1.69 19.13 -19.78
C SER A 429 0.26 19.30 -19.24
N ILE A 430 0.04 18.78 -18.03
CA ILE A 430 -1.18 18.98 -17.24
C ILE A 430 -0.85 19.59 -15.87
N ASN A 431 -1.79 20.34 -15.28
CA ASN A 431 -1.64 20.95 -13.96
C ASN A 431 -2.82 20.61 -13.02
N ALA A 432 -2.71 21.00 -11.73
CA ALA A 432 -3.72 20.72 -10.71
C ALA A 432 -5.12 21.25 -11.06
N LEU A 433 -5.21 22.42 -11.71
CA LEU A 433 -6.50 23.03 -12.07
C LEU A 433 -7.19 22.26 -13.20
N ASP A 434 -6.42 21.74 -14.15
CA ASP A 434 -6.94 20.89 -15.21
C ASP A 434 -7.55 19.61 -14.65
N VAL A 435 -6.84 18.97 -13.71
CA VAL A 435 -7.33 17.76 -13.05
C VAL A 435 -8.56 18.04 -12.18
N LEU A 436 -8.57 19.11 -11.39
CA LEU A 436 -9.74 19.50 -10.59
C LEU A 436 -10.97 19.82 -11.47
N ARG A 437 -10.77 20.46 -12.62
CA ARG A 437 -11.84 20.70 -13.59
C ARG A 437 -12.35 19.40 -14.19
N SER A 438 -11.45 18.49 -14.58
CA SER A 438 -11.81 17.17 -15.10
C SER A 438 -12.58 16.34 -14.08
N LEU A 439 -12.16 16.36 -12.81
CA LEU A 439 -12.87 15.74 -11.69
C LEU A 439 -14.28 16.32 -11.56
N LYS A 440 -14.42 17.65 -11.55
CA LYS A 440 -15.71 18.34 -11.48
C LYS A 440 -16.66 17.95 -12.60
N GLU A 441 -16.21 18.02 -13.85
CA GLU A 441 -16.99 17.62 -15.04
C GLU A 441 -17.37 16.13 -14.99
N GLY A 442 -16.51 15.33 -14.36
CA GLY A 442 -16.68 13.90 -14.26
C GLY A 442 -17.69 13.42 -13.22
N LEU A 443 -18.11 14.29 -12.28
CA LEU A 443 -19.06 13.91 -11.23
C LEU A 443 -20.43 13.57 -11.80
N ASP A 444 -20.82 14.23 -12.89
CA ASP A 444 -22.13 14.04 -13.57
C ASP A 444 -22.26 12.70 -14.30
N GLN A 445 -21.13 12.07 -14.62
CA GLN A 445 -21.08 10.85 -15.42
C GLN A 445 -20.96 9.60 -14.55
N HIS A 446 -20.75 9.73 -13.24
CA HIS A 446 -20.48 8.60 -12.37
C HIS A 446 -21.80 7.99 -11.82
N PRO A 447 -22.14 6.73 -12.14
CA PRO A 447 -23.44 6.15 -11.80
C PRO A 447 -23.76 6.12 -10.30
N SER A 448 -22.74 6.02 -9.45
CA SER A 448 -22.92 5.90 -8.00
C SER A 448 -23.00 7.24 -7.24
N ILE A 449 -22.87 8.39 -7.93
CA ILE A 449 -22.87 9.70 -7.28
C ILE A 449 -24.28 10.28 -7.30
N THR A 450 -24.89 10.38 -6.11
CA THR A 450 -26.19 11.05 -5.93
C THR A 450 -26.04 12.56 -5.98
N THR A 451 -27.15 13.30 -6.17
CA THR A 451 -27.16 14.77 -6.17
C THR A 451 -26.58 15.35 -4.87
N GLU A 452 -26.90 14.74 -3.72
CA GLU A 452 -26.36 15.14 -2.41
C GLU A 452 -24.85 14.94 -2.32
N LEU A 453 -24.35 13.79 -2.77
CA LEU A 453 -22.91 13.51 -2.80
C LEU A 453 -22.18 14.44 -3.77
N LYS A 454 -22.80 14.79 -4.89
CA LYS A 454 -22.24 15.74 -5.85
C LYS A 454 -22.01 17.10 -5.22
N GLU A 455 -22.98 17.65 -4.48
CA GLU A 455 -22.81 18.93 -3.78
C GLU A 455 -21.66 18.86 -2.76
N LYS A 456 -21.60 17.77 -1.98
CA LYS A 456 -20.51 17.53 -1.04
C LYS A 456 -19.14 17.45 -1.72
N TYR A 457 -19.03 16.72 -2.83
CA TYR A 457 -17.78 16.58 -3.58
C TYR A 457 -17.36 17.86 -4.29
N LEU A 458 -18.31 18.68 -4.75
CA LEU A 458 -18.01 20.02 -5.26
C LEU A 458 -17.40 20.92 -4.18
N ASN A 459 -17.88 20.83 -2.94
CA ASN A 459 -17.28 21.52 -1.81
C ASN A 459 -15.86 21.01 -1.53
N PHE A 460 -15.61 19.70 -1.61
CA PHE A 460 -14.26 19.13 -1.46
C PHE A 460 -13.30 19.54 -2.57
N ILE A 461 -13.75 19.63 -3.82
CA ILE A 461 -12.96 20.21 -4.92
C ILE A 461 -12.59 21.66 -4.61
N SER A 462 -13.52 22.44 -4.05
CA SER A 462 -13.26 23.81 -3.63
C SER A 462 -12.23 23.89 -2.49
N LEU A 463 -12.30 23.00 -1.51
CA LEU A 463 -11.31 22.91 -0.43
C LEU A 463 -9.92 22.53 -0.97
N ALA A 464 -9.83 21.48 -1.80
CA ALA A 464 -8.57 21.08 -2.43
C ALA A 464 -7.97 22.19 -3.30
N ARG A 465 -8.82 22.97 -4.00
CA ARG A 465 -8.37 24.15 -4.74
C ARG A 465 -7.80 25.24 -3.82
N LYS A 466 -8.42 25.51 -2.67
CA LYS A 466 -7.89 26.49 -1.71
C LYS A 466 -6.52 26.06 -1.18
N GLU A 467 -6.34 24.77 -0.91
CA GLU A 467 -5.02 24.22 -0.53
C GLU A 467 -4.00 24.42 -1.64
N TYR A 468 -4.37 24.16 -2.90
CA TYR A 468 -3.51 24.45 -4.05
C TYR A 468 -3.15 25.94 -4.17
N ASP A 469 -4.11 26.85 -3.95
CA ASP A 469 -3.87 28.29 -4.03
C ASP A 469 -2.78 28.73 -3.04
N GLU A 470 -2.79 28.19 -1.83
CA GLU A 470 -1.76 28.47 -0.82
C GLU A 470 -0.42 27.84 -1.15
N ILE A 471 -0.39 26.61 -1.68
CA ILE A 471 0.85 25.95 -2.14
C ILE A 471 1.47 26.75 -3.30
N ALA A 472 0.67 27.06 -4.32
CA ALA A 472 1.09 27.79 -5.51
C ALA A 472 1.65 29.18 -5.17
N LYS A 473 0.97 29.94 -4.29
CA LYS A 473 1.46 31.25 -3.82
C LYS A 473 2.82 31.12 -3.15
N LYS A 474 2.97 30.19 -2.20
CA LYS A 474 4.23 29.99 -1.47
C LYS A 474 5.36 29.61 -2.42
N GLU A 475 5.09 28.73 -3.38
CA GLU A 475 6.10 28.24 -4.32
C GLU A 475 6.57 29.33 -5.27
N VAL A 476 5.64 30.09 -5.86
CA VAL A 476 6.00 31.24 -6.70
C VAL A 476 6.74 32.30 -5.88
N GLN A 477 6.26 32.64 -4.68
CA GLN A 477 6.94 33.63 -3.84
C GLN A 477 8.38 33.21 -3.50
N LYS A 478 8.64 31.93 -3.22
CA LYS A 478 10.01 31.41 -3.04
C LYS A 478 10.85 31.60 -4.31
N ALA A 479 10.30 31.25 -5.47
CA ALA A 479 11.00 31.36 -6.74
C ALA A 479 11.36 32.82 -7.11
N PHE A 480 10.63 33.82 -6.59
CA PHE A 480 10.97 35.25 -6.76
C PHE A 480 12.14 35.73 -5.90
N VAL A 481 12.49 35.03 -4.82
CA VAL A 481 13.61 35.40 -3.94
C VAL A 481 14.90 34.86 -4.51
N TYR A 482 15.85 35.75 -4.83
CA TYR A 482 17.21 35.32 -5.14
C TYR A 482 17.83 34.73 -3.87
N SER A 483 18.27 33.46 -3.92
CA SER A 483 18.79 32.76 -2.75
C SER A 483 17.82 32.84 -1.55
N TYR A 484 16.63 32.24 -1.69
CA TYR A 484 15.58 32.27 -0.65
C TYR A 484 16.12 31.87 0.73
N GLU A 485 16.90 30.80 0.78
CA GLU A 485 17.48 30.30 2.03
C GLU A 485 18.42 31.31 2.69
N GLU A 486 19.24 32.01 1.91
CA GLU A 486 20.20 32.98 2.41
C GLU A 486 19.50 34.27 2.88
N SER A 487 18.48 34.71 2.15
CA SER A 487 17.63 35.83 2.55
C SER A 487 16.89 35.51 3.86
N ALA A 488 16.36 34.29 3.99
CA ALA A 488 15.68 33.83 5.20
C ALA A 488 16.64 33.70 6.39
N LYS A 489 17.85 33.16 6.18
CA LYS A 489 18.90 33.11 7.20
C LYS A 489 19.31 34.50 7.67
N THR A 490 19.54 35.43 6.73
CA THR A 490 19.92 36.81 7.05
C THR A 490 18.84 37.53 7.87
N LEU A 491 17.56 37.38 7.47
CA LEU A 491 16.45 37.96 8.22
C LEU A 491 16.30 37.34 9.62
N MET A 492 16.54 36.02 9.73
CA MET A 492 16.51 35.34 11.02
C MET A 492 17.66 35.76 11.93
N ASP A 493 18.90 35.78 11.43
CA ASP A 493 20.07 36.22 12.20
C ASP A 493 19.87 37.66 12.71
N ASN A 494 19.41 38.57 11.84
CA ASN A 494 19.07 39.93 12.23
C ASN A 494 17.97 39.97 13.32
N TYR A 495 16.94 39.12 13.22
CA TYR A 495 15.93 39.00 14.27
C TYR A 495 16.53 38.51 15.60
N LEU A 496 17.37 37.48 15.56
CA LEU A 496 18.00 36.89 16.76
C LEU A 496 18.90 37.90 17.47
N ASP A 497 19.72 38.66 16.72
CA ASP A 497 20.59 39.71 17.24
C ASP A 497 19.76 40.79 17.98
N ASN A 498 18.66 41.23 17.36
CA ASN A 498 17.75 42.21 17.97
C ASN A 498 17.04 41.66 19.22
N VAL A 499 16.66 40.38 19.23
CA VAL A 499 16.03 39.73 20.40
C VAL A 499 17.02 39.63 21.56
N GLU A 500 18.26 39.22 21.29
CA GLU A 500 19.30 39.12 22.31
C GLU A 500 19.60 40.49 22.92
N ALA A 501 19.77 41.52 22.08
CA ALA A 501 20.00 42.87 22.53
C ALA A 501 18.80 43.43 23.35
N TYR A 502 17.57 43.17 22.92
CA TYR A 502 16.36 43.60 23.63
C TYR A 502 16.22 42.95 25.02
N CYS A 503 16.39 41.64 25.11
CA CYS A 503 16.24 40.90 26.36
C CYS A 503 17.37 41.20 27.36
N ASN A 504 18.61 41.39 26.87
CA ASN A 504 19.77 41.72 27.69
C ASN A 504 19.89 43.23 28.01
N LYS A 505 19.01 44.08 27.47
CA LYS A 505 19.11 45.55 27.52
C LYS A 505 20.47 46.06 27.02
N ALA A 506 21.02 45.37 26.02
CA ALA A 506 22.26 45.72 25.36
C ALA A 506 21.95 46.51 24.07
N LYS A 507 22.95 47.21 23.56
CA LYS A 507 22.89 47.86 22.25
C LYS A 507 23.63 47.01 21.22
N LEU A 508 23.15 47.06 19.98
CA LEU A 508 23.80 46.45 18.83
C LEU A 508 24.92 47.36 18.33
N TYR A 509 25.90 46.79 17.63
CA TYR A 509 27.01 47.53 17.04
C TYR A 509 26.91 47.44 15.53
N ASP A 510 26.85 48.60 14.85
CA ASP A 510 26.87 48.63 13.40
C ASP A 510 28.29 48.33 12.88
N PRO A 511 28.51 47.27 12.09
CA PRO A 511 29.83 46.93 11.57
C PRO A 511 30.43 47.99 10.63
N LEU A 512 29.61 48.84 10.01
CA LEU A 512 30.02 49.83 9.02
C LEU A 512 30.29 51.20 9.64
N THR A 513 29.47 51.62 10.60
CA THR A 513 29.58 52.97 11.22
C THR A 513 30.25 52.94 12.59
N GLY A 514 30.28 51.78 13.26
CA GLY A 514 30.78 51.64 14.62
C GLY A 514 29.89 52.30 15.68
N GLU A 515 28.66 52.68 15.32
CA GLU A 515 27.72 53.31 16.25
C GLU A 515 26.91 52.28 17.04
N GLU A 516 26.57 52.63 18.28
CA GLU A 516 25.68 51.83 19.11
C GLU A 516 24.21 52.07 18.70
N ILE A 517 23.55 51.04 18.20
CA ILE A 517 22.15 51.07 17.76
C ILE A 517 21.27 50.39 18.81
N ASN A 518 20.12 51.00 19.12
CA ASN A 518 19.11 50.35 19.96
C ASN A 518 18.43 49.19 19.18
N PRO A 519 17.97 48.13 19.87
CA PRO A 519 17.25 47.03 19.22
C PRO A 519 16.05 47.54 18.40
N ASP A 520 15.93 47.08 17.15
CA ASP A 520 14.84 47.47 16.26
C ASP A 520 13.55 46.71 16.62
N GLU A 521 12.78 47.31 17.53
CA GLU A 521 11.47 46.78 17.89
C GLU A 521 10.48 46.74 16.72
N LYS A 522 10.60 47.63 15.71
CA LYS A 522 9.69 47.62 14.57
C LYS A 522 9.95 46.39 13.69
N LEU A 523 11.23 46.09 13.43
CA LEU A 523 11.61 44.88 12.70
C LEU A 523 11.09 43.63 13.42
N MET A 524 11.38 43.49 14.71
CA MET A 524 10.94 42.34 15.51
C MET A 524 9.42 42.18 15.50
N ARG A 525 8.67 43.27 15.71
CA ARG A 525 7.20 43.25 15.65
C ARG A 525 6.68 42.85 14.28
N SER A 526 7.27 43.36 13.21
CA SER A 526 6.85 43.04 11.84
C SER A 526 6.96 41.55 11.49
N ILE A 527 7.85 40.81 12.16
CA ILE A 527 8.01 39.35 12.06
C ILE A 527 7.04 38.64 13.00
N GLU A 528 7.02 39.03 14.28
CA GLU A 528 6.18 38.43 15.34
C GLU A 528 4.68 38.47 15.00
N GLU A 529 4.22 39.57 14.39
CA GLU A 529 2.82 39.74 13.99
C GLU A 529 2.39 38.76 12.89
N GLN A 530 3.31 38.25 12.07
CA GLN A 530 3.00 37.28 11.00
C GLN A 530 2.51 35.93 11.54
N ILE A 531 2.83 35.63 12.79
CA ILE A 531 2.36 34.44 13.51
C ILE A 531 1.38 34.79 14.63
N GLY A 532 0.78 35.98 14.60
CA GLY A 532 -0.30 36.37 15.50
C GLY A 532 0.14 36.69 16.93
N ILE A 533 1.42 37.00 17.16
CA ILE A 533 1.90 37.39 18.49
C ILE A 533 1.41 38.79 18.82
N SER A 534 0.52 38.87 19.82
CA SER A 534 -0.01 40.13 20.33
C SER A 534 1.06 40.98 21.02
N GLU A 535 0.80 42.29 21.14
CA GLU A 535 1.70 43.23 21.80
C GLU A 535 2.04 42.81 23.25
N ASN A 536 1.06 42.22 23.95
CA ASN A 536 1.23 41.75 25.33
C ASN A 536 2.10 40.48 25.43
N ALA A 537 2.11 39.65 24.38
CA ALA A 537 2.86 38.40 24.33
C ALA A 537 4.29 38.57 23.79
N LYS A 538 4.65 39.75 23.22
CA LYS A 538 5.94 40.00 22.58
C LYS A 538 7.13 39.67 23.49
N LYS A 539 7.06 40.09 24.75
CA LYS A 539 8.16 39.92 25.71
C LYS A 539 8.38 38.44 26.05
N ALA A 540 7.30 37.71 26.32
CA ALA A 540 7.38 36.29 26.63
C ALA A 540 7.92 35.47 25.45
N PHE A 541 7.50 35.79 24.22
CA PHE A 541 8.02 35.11 23.04
C PHE A 541 9.52 35.36 22.82
N ARG A 542 9.97 36.60 22.93
CA ARG A 542 11.40 36.96 22.82
C ARG A 542 12.26 36.26 23.88
N GLU A 543 11.76 36.20 25.12
CA GLU A 543 12.43 35.47 26.21
C GLU A 543 12.50 33.96 25.94
N GLU A 544 11.44 33.35 25.39
CA GLU A 544 11.46 31.94 24.97
C GLU A 544 12.56 31.68 23.92
N ILE A 545 12.64 32.53 22.90
CA ILE A 545 13.66 32.43 21.85
C ILE A 545 15.07 32.55 22.45
N LEU A 546 15.32 33.55 23.31
CA LEU A 546 16.62 33.72 23.96
C LEU A 546 17.03 32.49 24.81
N ILE A 547 16.09 31.89 25.54
CA ILE A 547 16.34 30.67 26.33
C ILE A 547 16.78 29.53 25.41
N ARG A 548 16.13 29.36 24.25
CA ARG A 548 16.51 28.32 23.28
C ARG A 548 17.86 28.59 22.64
N ILE A 549 18.17 29.83 22.25
CA ILE A 549 19.51 30.22 21.75
C ILE A 549 20.57 29.81 22.77
N SER A 550 20.37 30.21 24.03
CA SER A 550 21.28 29.90 25.14
C SER A 550 21.42 28.39 25.40
N ALA A 551 20.35 27.60 25.21
CA ALA A 551 20.39 26.14 25.32
C ALA A 551 21.20 25.48 24.19
N TYR A 552 21.12 26.00 22.97
CA TYR A 552 21.91 25.54 21.83
C TYR A 552 23.39 25.90 21.98
N ALA A 553 23.68 27.15 22.36
CA ALA A 553 25.05 27.62 22.59
C ALA A 553 25.79 26.79 23.65
N ARG A 554 25.12 26.43 24.77
CA ARG A 554 25.68 25.53 25.80
C ARG A 554 26.02 24.12 25.31
N LYS A 555 25.37 23.66 24.23
CA LYS A 555 25.65 22.37 23.59
C LYS A 555 26.68 22.49 22.45
N GLY A 556 27.31 23.65 22.27
CA GLY A 556 28.23 23.92 21.16
C GLY A 556 27.57 23.92 19.78
N LYS A 557 26.24 24.09 19.71
CA LYS A 557 25.49 24.12 18.45
C LYS A 557 25.03 25.54 18.14
N ARG A 558 25.04 25.92 16.87
CA ARG A 558 24.45 27.18 16.39
C ARG A 558 22.93 27.02 16.24
N PHE A 559 22.19 28.07 16.58
CA PHE A 559 20.76 28.14 16.31
C PHE A 559 20.56 28.43 14.82
N ASP A 560 20.16 27.43 14.05
CA ASP A 560 19.95 27.50 12.58
C ASP A 560 18.46 27.68 12.22
N TYR A 561 18.17 28.02 10.96
CA TYR A 561 16.82 28.28 10.42
C TYR A 561 15.81 27.17 10.70
N ASN A 562 16.27 25.92 10.80
CA ASN A 562 15.43 24.76 11.11
C ASN A 562 15.27 24.47 12.61
N SER A 563 15.81 25.32 13.50
CA SER A 563 15.83 25.07 14.95
C SER A 563 14.51 25.40 15.64
N HIS A 564 13.62 26.14 14.98
CA HIS A 564 12.35 26.57 15.55
C HIS A 564 11.26 26.79 14.49
N ASP A 565 10.24 25.94 14.49
CA ASP A 565 9.18 25.97 13.46
C ASP A 565 8.38 27.28 13.43
N ARG A 566 7.92 27.79 14.59
CA ARG A 566 7.14 29.05 14.60
C ARG A 566 7.95 30.25 14.10
N LEU A 567 9.21 30.37 14.50
CA LEU A 567 10.07 31.46 14.02
C LEU A 567 10.36 31.31 12.53
N ARG A 568 10.62 30.09 12.06
CA ARG A 568 10.79 29.78 10.64
C ARG A 568 9.57 30.22 9.82
N GLU A 569 8.37 29.90 10.30
CA GLU A 569 7.11 30.33 9.69
C GLU A 569 6.95 31.86 9.69
N ALA A 570 7.30 32.53 10.80
CA ALA A 570 7.24 33.99 10.90
C ALA A 570 8.15 34.69 9.88
N ILE A 571 9.41 34.25 9.79
CA ILE A 571 10.40 34.75 8.83
C ILE A 571 9.92 34.52 7.39
N GLN A 572 9.41 33.32 7.10
CA GLN A 572 8.87 32.99 5.78
C GLN A 572 7.69 33.91 5.41
N LYS A 573 6.72 34.08 6.30
CA LYS A 573 5.56 34.95 6.05
C LYS A 573 5.97 36.41 5.88
N LYS A 574 6.94 36.90 6.66
CA LYS A 574 7.47 38.26 6.53
C LYS A 574 8.09 38.49 5.15
N LEU A 575 8.98 37.61 4.70
CA LEU A 575 9.57 37.70 3.36
C LEU A 575 8.49 37.72 2.28
N PHE A 576 7.50 36.84 2.38
CA PHE A 576 6.40 36.78 1.42
C PHE A 576 5.51 38.01 1.43
N ALA A 577 5.28 38.61 2.59
CA ALA A 577 4.55 39.87 2.71
C ALA A 577 5.29 41.00 1.99
N ASP A 578 6.61 41.10 2.18
CA ASP A 578 7.45 42.13 1.56
C ASP A 578 7.55 41.97 0.03
N LEU A 579 7.43 40.74 -0.47
CA LEU A 579 7.49 40.43 -1.90
C LEU A 579 6.14 40.48 -2.61
N LYS A 580 5.04 40.56 -1.87
CA LYS A 580 3.69 40.46 -2.42
C LYS A 580 3.45 41.47 -3.55
N ASP A 581 3.86 42.72 -3.35
CA ASP A 581 3.69 43.79 -4.33
C ASP A 581 4.60 43.61 -5.54
N VAL A 582 5.83 43.13 -5.34
CA VAL A 582 6.78 42.83 -6.42
C VAL A 582 6.24 41.73 -7.33
N VAL A 583 5.75 40.63 -6.76
CA VAL A 583 5.15 39.52 -7.51
C VAL A 583 3.92 40.01 -8.27
N LYS A 584 3.05 40.80 -7.61
CA LYS A 584 1.85 41.36 -8.23
C LYS A 584 2.20 42.25 -9.42
N ILE A 585 3.10 43.22 -9.26
CA ILE A 585 3.50 44.13 -10.33
C ILE A 585 4.09 43.35 -11.52
N THR A 586 4.97 42.40 -11.25
CA THR A 586 5.66 41.62 -12.29
C THR A 586 4.72 40.71 -13.06
N THR A 587 3.68 40.16 -12.42
CA THR A 587 2.76 39.18 -13.04
C THR A 587 1.50 39.81 -13.67
N SER A 588 1.22 41.08 -13.40
CA SER A 588 -0.03 41.75 -13.82
C SER A 588 0.06 42.48 -15.17
N SER A 589 1.26 42.77 -15.66
CA SER A 589 1.43 43.54 -16.89
C SER A 589 1.09 42.69 -18.12
N LYS A 590 0.15 43.15 -18.96
CA LYS A 590 -0.15 42.54 -20.26
C LYS A 590 0.99 42.73 -21.28
N THR A 591 1.81 43.76 -21.08
CA THR A 591 3.01 44.07 -21.87
C THR A 591 4.14 44.36 -20.89
N PRO A 592 4.81 43.31 -20.38
CA PRO A 592 5.91 43.47 -19.44
C PRO A 592 7.09 44.20 -20.10
N ASP A 593 7.75 45.07 -19.34
CA ASP A 593 8.99 45.72 -19.77
C ASP A 593 10.18 44.75 -19.79
N GLU A 594 11.33 45.18 -20.31
CA GLU A 594 12.52 44.32 -20.46
C GLU A 594 13.05 43.79 -19.12
N GLN A 595 12.95 44.59 -18.04
CA GLN A 595 13.37 44.18 -16.70
C GLN A 595 12.41 43.15 -16.09
N GLN A 596 11.10 43.35 -16.27
CA GLN A 596 10.06 42.42 -15.87
C GLN A 596 10.17 41.09 -16.61
N LEU A 597 10.38 41.13 -17.94
CA LEU A 597 10.60 39.92 -18.74
C LEU A 597 11.81 39.13 -18.28
N LYS A 598 12.93 39.81 -18.01
CA LYS A 598 14.12 39.16 -17.46
C LYS A 598 13.82 38.48 -16.12
N LYS A 599 13.12 39.18 -15.22
CA LYS A 599 12.73 38.63 -13.91
C LYS A 599 11.80 37.42 -14.05
N ILE A 600 10.80 37.47 -14.93
CA ILE A 600 9.90 36.35 -15.21
C ILE A 600 10.70 35.14 -15.70
N ASN A 601 11.61 35.33 -16.65
CA ASN A 601 12.43 34.25 -17.18
C ASN A 601 13.35 33.62 -16.12
N GLU A 602 13.93 34.43 -15.23
CA GLU A 602 14.72 33.94 -14.09
C GLU A 602 13.86 33.09 -13.14
N VAL A 603 12.63 33.52 -12.86
CA VAL A 603 11.70 32.78 -11.98
C VAL A 603 11.25 31.47 -12.65
N VAL A 604 10.94 31.51 -13.95
CA VAL A 604 10.59 30.31 -14.73
C VAL A 604 11.75 29.31 -14.72
N ALA A 605 12.98 29.78 -14.93
CA ALA A 605 14.17 28.93 -14.88
C ALA A 605 14.30 28.23 -13.52
N ARG A 606 14.12 28.94 -12.40
CA ARG A 606 14.14 28.31 -11.06
C ARG A 606 13.02 27.32 -10.84
N LEU A 607 11.80 27.62 -11.30
CA LEU A 607 10.69 26.66 -11.20
C LEU A 607 10.98 25.38 -11.99
N VAL A 608 11.67 25.49 -13.12
CA VAL A 608 12.09 24.32 -13.91
C VAL A 608 13.22 23.56 -13.22
N ASP A 609 14.29 24.25 -12.83
CA ASP A 609 15.52 23.65 -12.34
C ASP A 609 15.40 23.11 -10.90
N GLU A 610 14.69 23.81 -10.02
CA GLU A 610 14.62 23.51 -8.58
C GLU A 610 13.30 22.84 -8.17
N HIS A 611 12.21 23.08 -8.91
CA HIS A 611 10.87 22.62 -8.53
C HIS A 611 10.28 21.57 -9.48
N GLY A 612 10.96 21.23 -10.58
CA GLY A 612 10.55 20.16 -11.48
C GLY A 612 9.39 20.51 -12.40
N TYR A 613 9.14 21.79 -12.68
CA TYR A 613 8.22 22.22 -13.72
C TYR A 613 8.85 22.11 -15.12
N ASN A 614 8.03 22.15 -16.17
CA ASN A 614 8.49 22.51 -17.50
C ASN A 614 8.15 23.98 -17.83
N SER A 615 8.71 24.53 -18.91
CA SER A 615 8.51 25.94 -19.26
C SER A 615 7.03 26.33 -19.41
N THR A 616 6.19 25.44 -19.95
CA THR A 616 4.75 25.69 -20.13
C THR A 616 4.03 25.77 -18.79
N SER A 617 4.20 24.76 -17.93
CA SER A 617 3.55 24.67 -16.62
C SER A 617 4.04 25.73 -15.64
N ALA A 618 5.32 26.12 -15.67
CA ALA A 618 5.85 27.23 -14.88
C ALA A 618 5.20 28.57 -15.27
N ASN A 619 5.04 28.84 -16.57
CA ASN A 619 4.35 30.04 -17.06
C ASN A 619 2.87 30.05 -16.67
N GLU A 620 2.19 28.91 -16.75
CA GLU A 620 0.80 28.78 -16.30
C GLU A 620 0.66 29.05 -14.79
N LEU A 621 1.57 28.51 -13.97
CA LEU A 621 1.60 28.74 -12.53
C LEU A 621 1.78 30.23 -12.20
N LEU A 622 2.72 30.91 -12.85
CA LEU A 622 2.94 32.34 -12.65
C LEU A 622 1.72 33.19 -13.00
N ARG A 623 1.07 32.91 -14.13
CA ARG A 623 -0.18 33.57 -14.52
C ARG A 623 -1.29 33.30 -13.51
N TYR A 624 -1.39 32.07 -13.03
CA TYR A 624 -2.38 31.70 -12.03
C TYR A 624 -2.19 32.45 -10.71
N VAL A 625 -0.98 32.44 -10.15
CA VAL A 625 -0.66 33.16 -8.90
C VAL A 625 -0.81 34.67 -9.06
N GLY A 626 -0.40 35.22 -10.20
CA GLY A 626 -0.66 36.63 -10.51
C GLY A 626 -2.15 36.97 -10.46
N SER A 627 -3.01 36.10 -10.98
CA SER A 627 -4.47 36.28 -10.89
C SER A 627 -5.01 36.16 -9.46
N LEU A 628 -4.39 35.33 -8.61
CA LEU A 628 -4.77 35.16 -7.21
C LEU A 628 -4.41 36.37 -6.34
N LEU A 629 -3.25 37.00 -6.60
CA LEU A 629 -2.79 38.17 -5.86
C LEU A 629 -3.48 39.48 -6.29
N ASN A 630 -4.15 39.46 -7.45
CA ASN A 630 -4.94 40.56 -7.98
C ASN A 630 -6.40 40.54 -7.51
N ARG A 631 -6.86 39.43 -6.95
CA ARG A 631 -8.16 39.32 -6.27
C ARG A 631 -7.99 39.74 -4.81
#